data_AF-A0A415S5F2-F1
#
_entry.id   AF-A0A415S5F2-F1
#
_cell.length_a   1.000
_cell.length_b   1.000
_cell.length_c   1.000
_cell.angle_alpha   90.00
_cell.angle_beta   90.00
_cell.angle_gamma   90.00
#
_symmetry.space_group_name_H-M   'P 1'
#
loop_
_entity.id
_entity.type
_entity.pdbx_description
1 polymer ?
#
loop_
_entity_poly.entity_id
_entity_poly.type
_entity_poly.pdbx_seq_one_letter_code
_entity_poly.pdbx_strand_id
1 'polypeptide(L)'
;MKPIVAVIDSGIDSNIVNNVTMDVLKKGEEDKCGHGTACAMIIKGIAPKADIISIPLLDENIEATSMELEKALSFCQEIDCNIINLSLSVTNLYTNNLKKICMGLYRQGKIIVSSVTNRKYSSLPASYDTVIGVRGKVFSSPMTYWFNKRDKIQLIADMTPVFTDFRLNRYFIFSGNSKAALASGVIAHYFSRGLVGNIEELNEYMMQNSEKQEWGKINFESQIGDFYAPVLLKEEGLEMIRMKIYSLLKKHITFGQDFSPEESLFNIGVITEITVKKLFESLSELFNITIDLKNISPKDIVTVNNLVLAIQRICIEQGKWYV
;
A
#
# COMPACT_ATOMS: atom_id res chain seq x y z
N MET A 1 -21.63 9.47 -7.52
CA MET A 1 -20.84 10.72 -7.64
C MET A 1 -19.43 10.34 -8.11
N LYS A 2 -18.69 11.21 -8.83
CA LYS A 2 -17.27 10.95 -9.10
C LYS A 2 -16.46 11.46 -7.88
N PRO A 3 -15.84 10.60 -7.07
CA PRO A 3 -15.17 11.04 -5.86
C PRO A 3 -13.83 11.72 -6.17
N ILE A 4 -13.50 12.75 -5.40
CA ILE A 4 -12.20 13.41 -5.42
C ILE A 4 -11.45 13.03 -4.15
N VAL A 5 -10.26 12.44 -4.32
CA VAL A 5 -9.38 12.02 -3.22
C VAL A 5 -8.16 12.94 -3.18
N ALA A 6 -8.01 13.70 -2.09
CA ALA A 6 -6.81 14.46 -1.81
C ALA A 6 -5.78 13.55 -1.12
N VAL A 7 -4.60 13.39 -1.72
CA VAL A 7 -3.48 12.61 -1.19
C VAL A 7 -2.45 13.58 -0.65
N ILE A 8 -2.32 13.63 0.69
CA ILE A 8 -1.31 14.46 1.36
C ILE A 8 -0.10 13.57 1.68
N ASP A 9 0.96 13.69 0.89
CA ASP A 9 2.08 12.73 0.90
C ASP A 9 3.36 13.36 0.26
N SER A 10 4.27 12.60 -0.33
CA SER A 10 5.52 13.09 -0.96
C SER A 10 5.35 13.76 -2.34
N GLY A 11 4.11 13.98 -2.79
CA GLY A 11 3.79 14.38 -4.16
C GLY A 11 3.30 13.20 -5.02
N ILE A 12 2.94 13.45 -6.29
CA ILE A 12 2.51 12.40 -7.23
C ILE A 12 3.08 12.70 -8.62
N ASP A 13 3.79 11.74 -9.21
CA ASP A 13 4.23 11.83 -10.61
C ASP A 13 3.01 11.70 -11.55
N SER A 14 2.69 12.81 -12.23
CA SER A 14 1.57 12.92 -13.15
C SER A 14 1.72 12.06 -14.42
N ASN A 15 2.94 11.63 -14.76
CA ASN A 15 3.20 10.70 -15.86
C ASN A 15 2.85 9.25 -15.51
N ILE A 16 2.65 8.94 -14.22
CA ILE A 16 2.25 7.62 -13.73
C ILE A 16 0.77 7.62 -13.36
N VAL A 17 0.34 8.62 -12.59
CA VAL A 17 -1.06 8.76 -12.16
C VAL A 17 -1.54 10.17 -12.46
N ASN A 18 -2.53 10.28 -13.36
CA ASN A 18 -3.18 11.56 -13.65
C ASN A 18 -3.77 12.17 -12.38
N ASN A 19 -3.36 13.39 -12.07
CA ASN A 19 -3.72 14.11 -10.86
C ASN A 19 -3.65 15.64 -11.08
N VAL A 20 -4.23 16.40 -10.15
CA VAL A 20 -4.01 17.85 -10.05
C VAL A 20 -3.15 18.12 -8.82
N THR A 21 -1.99 18.74 -9.01
CA THR A 21 -1.13 19.11 -7.88
C THR A 21 -1.49 20.49 -7.32
N MET A 22 -1.60 20.58 -6.00
CA MET A 22 -1.82 21.82 -5.25
C MET A 22 -0.73 21.99 -4.19
N ASP A 23 0.40 22.56 -4.60
CA ASP A 23 1.58 22.73 -3.74
C ASP A 23 1.51 23.96 -2.82
N VAL A 24 0.66 23.87 -1.80
CA VAL A 24 0.46 24.93 -0.79
C VAL A 24 1.68 25.16 0.12
N LEU A 25 2.64 24.23 0.12
CA LEU A 25 3.85 24.27 0.94
C LEU A 25 5.11 24.64 0.16
N LYS A 26 5.04 24.78 -1.18
CA LYS A 26 6.18 25.03 -2.07
C LYS A 26 7.25 23.93 -2.01
N LYS A 27 6.83 22.67 -1.93
CA LYS A 27 7.69 21.47 -1.90
C LYS A 27 8.08 20.98 -3.31
N GLY A 28 7.39 21.44 -4.35
CA GLY A 28 7.51 20.99 -5.73
C GLY A 28 6.38 20.04 -6.15
N GLU A 29 6.19 19.90 -7.46
CA GLU A 29 5.09 19.11 -8.01
C GLU A 29 5.45 17.62 -8.23
N GLU A 30 6.74 17.29 -8.24
CA GLU A 30 7.25 15.96 -8.50
C GLU A 30 7.33 15.12 -7.23
N ASP A 31 6.93 13.86 -7.32
CA ASP A 31 7.17 12.88 -6.27
C ASP A 31 8.62 12.38 -6.31
N LYS A 32 9.47 12.99 -5.50
CA LYS A 32 10.90 12.63 -5.43
C LYS A 32 11.14 11.30 -4.71
N CYS A 33 10.19 10.86 -3.90
CA CYS A 33 10.32 9.66 -3.11
C CYS A 33 9.71 8.47 -3.84
N GLY A 34 8.50 8.63 -4.36
CA GLY A 34 7.68 7.57 -4.97
C GLY A 34 6.56 7.07 -4.06
N HIS A 35 6.51 7.51 -2.80
CA HIS A 35 5.53 7.05 -1.81
C HIS A 35 4.12 7.57 -2.13
N GLY A 36 3.98 8.86 -2.42
CA GLY A 36 2.68 9.45 -2.76
C GLY A 36 2.13 8.92 -4.10
N THR A 37 2.98 8.69 -5.09
CA THR A 37 2.59 8.04 -6.35
C THR A 37 2.13 6.62 -6.12
N ALA A 38 2.83 5.84 -5.28
CA ALA A 38 2.40 4.50 -4.90
C ALA A 38 1.03 4.49 -4.19
N CYS A 39 0.78 5.43 -3.27
CA CYS A 39 -0.53 5.63 -2.66
C CYS A 39 -1.62 5.92 -3.71
N ALA A 40 -1.33 6.81 -4.66
CA ALA A 40 -2.28 7.16 -5.73
C ALA A 40 -2.58 5.98 -6.66
N MET A 41 -1.56 5.17 -7.00
CA MET A 41 -1.73 3.94 -7.79
C MET A 41 -2.66 2.95 -7.09
N ILE A 42 -2.53 2.76 -5.78
CA ILE A 42 -3.41 1.88 -4.98
C ILE A 42 -4.85 2.37 -5.04
N ILE A 43 -5.06 3.67 -4.77
CA ILE A 43 -6.40 4.28 -4.80
C ILE A 43 -7.04 4.09 -6.18
N LYS A 44 -6.31 4.38 -7.26
CA LYS A 44 -6.80 4.22 -8.64
C LYS A 44 -7.03 2.77 -9.03
N GLY A 45 -6.26 1.83 -8.49
CA GLY A 45 -6.46 0.40 -8.70
C GLY A 45 -7.82 -0.09 -8.19
N ILE A 46 -8.29 0.45 -7.07
CA ILE A 46 -9.57 0.07 -6.44
C ILE A 46 -10.73 0.94 -6.97
N ALA A 47 -10.49 2.23 -7.14
CA ALA A 47 -11.45 3.20 -7.63
C ALA A 47 -10.94 3.92 -8.91
N PRO A 48 -10.98 3.26 -10.09
CA PRO A 48 -10.47 3.83 -11.33
C PRO A 48 -11.14 5.14 -11.75
N LYS A 49 -12.37 5.39 -11.27
CA LYS A 49 -13.14 6.61 -11.56
C LYS A 49 -12.81 7.78 -10.63
N ALA A 50 -12.06 7.58 -9.54
CA ALA A 50 -11.70 8.65 -8.63
C ALA A 50 -10.77 9.66 -9.29
N ASP A 51 -11.00 10.95 -9.04
CA ASP A 51 -10.04 12.02 -9.32
C ASP A 51 -9.09 12.19 -8.14
N ILE A 52 -7.85 12.54 -8.45
CA ILE A 52 -6.78 12.64 -7.45
C ILE A 52 -6.29 14.09 -7.40
N ILE A 53 -6.25 14.64 -6.19
CA ILE A 53 -5.53 15.88 -5.88
C ILE A 53 -4.26 15.51 -5.13
N SER A 54 -3.10 15.89 -5.66
CA SER A 54 -1.81 15.75 -4.98
C SER A 54 -1.56 16.98 -4.11
N ILE A 55 -1.30 16.78 -2.82
CA ILE A 55 -0.87 17.84 -1.91
C ILE A 55 0.49 17.44 -1.34
N PRO A 56 1.60 17.90 -1.95
CA PRO A 56 2.95 17.63 -1.49
C PRO A 56 3.17 18.13 -0.05
N LEU A 57 3.71 17.25 0.79
CA LEU A 57 3.97 17.47 2.21
C LEU A 57 5.34 16.92 2.63
N LEU A 58 5.59 15.65 2.34
CA LEU A 58 6.77 14.92 2.83
C LEU A 58 8.02 15.31 2.04
N ASP A 59 9.14 15.42 2.73
CA ASP A 59 10.46 15.64 2.12
C ASP A 59 11.12 14.32 1.64
N GLU A 60 12.36 14.41 1.16
CA GLU A 60 13.16 13.26 0.71
C GLU A 60 13.40 12.18 1.79
N ASN A 61 13.19 12.50 3.06
CA ASN A 61 13.32 11.56 4.18
C ASN A 61 11.97 10.98 4.61
N ILE A 62 10.87 11.28 3.91
CA ILE A 62 9.49 10.88 4.26
C ILE A 62 9.04 11.55 5.58
N GLU A 63 9.56 12.73 5.85
CA GLU A 63 9.24 13.48 7.06
C GLU A 63 8.57 14.82 6.72
N ALA A 64 7.77 15.30 7.66
CA ALA A 64 7.19 16.64 7.66
C ALA A 64 6.91 17.08 9.09
N THR A 65 6.87 18.38 9.30
CA THR A 65 6.49 18.95 10.59
C THR A 65 4.97 18.86 10.80
N SER A 66 4.54 18.84 12.07
CA SER A 66 3.11 18.90 12.39
C SER A 66 2.46 20.21 11.92
N MET A 67 3.21 21.31 11.85
CA MET A 67 2.72 22.60 11.34
C MET A 67 2.46 22.56 9.83
N GLU A 68 3.33 21.90 9.05
CA GLU A 68 3.10 21.69 7.62
C GLU A 68 1.87 20.82 7.37
N LEU A 69 1.69 19.75 8.14
CA LEU A 69 0.49 18.91 8.06
C LEU A 69 -0.79 19.69 8.41
N GLU A 70 -0.75 20.51 9.46
CA GLU A 70 -1.89 21.38 9.82
C GLU A 70 -2.22 22.37 8.70
N LYS A 71 -1.22 22.95 8.05
CA LYS A 71 -1.42 23.87 6.92
C LYS A 71 -2.01 23.14 5.70
N ALA A 72 -1.49 21.96 5.36
CA ALA A 72 -2.02 21.14 4.28
C ALA A 72 -3.48 20.71 4.52
N LEU A 73 -3.81 20.27 5.74
CA LEU A 73 -5.19 19.92 6.11
C LEU A 73 -6.12 21.13 6.19
N SER A 74 -5.62 22.30 6.61
CA SER A 74 -6.41 23.53 6.59
C SER A 74 -6.74 23.93 5.16
N PHE A 75 -5.77 23.82 4.24
CA PHE A 75 -6.03 24.05 2.80
C PHE A 75 -7.08 23.10 2.24
N CYS A 76 -7.12 21.85 2.72
CA CYS A 76 -8.20 20.93 2.35
C CYS A 76 -9.60 21.44 2.74
N GLN A 77 -9.78 22.41 3.64
CA GLN A 77 -11.08 23.00 3.95
C GLN A 77 -11.59 23.93 2.84
N GLU A 78 -10.70 24.45 2.00
CA GLU A 78 -10.96 25.46 0.96
C GLU A 78 -11.21 24.84 -0.42
N ILE A 79 -10.81 23.59 -0.63
CA ILE A 79 -10.95 22.87 -1.90
C ILE A 79 -12.12 21.88 -1.87
N ASP A 80 -12.60 21.51 -3.05
CA ASP A 80 -13.58 20.43 -3.20
C ASP A 80 -12.86 19.08 -3.22
N CYS A 81 -13.03 18.31 -2.15
CA CYS A 81 -12.60 16.93 -2.06
C CYS A 81 -13.55 16.16 -1.15
N ASN A 82 -13.73 14.86 -1.41
CA ASN A 82 -14.60 14.01 -0.58
C ASN A 82 -13.78 13.26 0.46
N ILE A 83 -12.58 12.80 0.07
CA ILE A 83 -11.73 11.93 0.88
C ILE A 83 -10.34 12.54 0.96
N ILE A 84 -9.74 12.52 2.15
CA ILE A 84 -8.37 12.97 2.42
C ILE A 84 -7.58 11.77 2.92
N ASN A 85 -6.64 11.30 2.10
CA ASN A 85 -5.75 10.19 2.44
C ASN A 85 -4.50 10.70 3.16
N LEU A 86 -4.28 10.17 4.37
CA LEU A 86 -3.10 10.39 5.20
C LEU A 86 -2.40 9.06 5.45
N SER A 87 -1.56 8.63 4.51
CA SER A 87 -0.66 7.47 4.66
C SER A 87 0.58 7.79 5.52
N LEU A 88 0.37 8.57 6.58
CA LEU A 88 1.37 9.05 7.51
C LEU A 88 0.78 9.10 8.92
N SER A 89 1.65 9.32 9.90
CA SER A 89 1.26 9.42 11.31
C SER A 89 2.09 10.45 12.03
N VAL A 90 1.48 11.16 12.98
CA VAL A 90 2.19 12.16 13.78
C VAL A 90 2.71 11.51 15.06
N THR A 91 4.02 11.60 15.28
CA THR A 91 4.69 11.08 16.47
C THR A 91 4.81 12.12 17.58
N ASN A 92 4.97 13.40 17.23
CA ASN A 92 5.14 14.52 18.17
C ASN A 92 4.14 15.64 17.85
N LEU A 93 3.12 15.80 18.69
CA LEU A 93 2.14 16.88 18.61
C LEU A 93 2.39 17.90 19.70
N TYR A 94 2.66 19.14 19.28
CA TYR A 94 2.91 20.26 20.18
C TYR A 94 1.67 21.13 20.39
N THR A 95 0.57 20.89 19.66
CA THR A 95 -0.65 21.72 19.72
C THR A 95 -1.94 20.90 19.60
N ASN A 96 -3.07 21.50 20.02
CA ASN A 96 -4.43 20.97 19.82
C ASN A 96 -5.06 21.38 18.47
N ASN A 97 -4.32 22.06 17.60
CA ASN A 97 -4.86 22.66 16.39
C ASN A 97 -5.26 21.59 15.35
N LEU A 98 -4.46 20.53 15.20
CA LEU A 98 -4.80 19.38 14.33
C LEU A 98 -6.22 18.82 14.58
N LYS A 99 -6.61 18.63 15.86
CA LYS A 99 -7.95 18.14 16.20
C LYS A 99 -9.06 19.09 15.74
N LYS A 100 -8.85 20.41 15.87
CA LYS A 100 -9.80 21.43 15.42
C LYS A 100 -9.95 21.41 13.89
N ILE A 101 -8.85 21.28 13.16
CA ILE A 101 -8.85 21.20 11.70
C ILE A 101 -9.60 19.94 11.24
N CYS A 102 -9.32 18.77 11.83
CA CYS A 102 -10.04 17.53 11.51
C CYS A 102 -11.55 17.64 11.80
N MET A 103 -11.94 18.31 12.89
CA MET A 103 -13.36 18.57 13.20
C MET A 103 -14.00 19.52 12.18
N GLY A 104 -13.29 20.53 11.69
CA GLY A 104 -13.77 21.42 10.64
C GLY A 104 -14.03 20.68 9.33
N LEU A 105 -13.08 19.84 8.90
CA LEU A 105 -13.23 18.99 7.71
C LEU A 105 -14.40 18.00 7.85
N TYR A 106 -14.52 17.36 9.01
CA TYR A 106 -15.64 16.45 9.29
C TYR A 106 -17.00 17.14 9.20
N ARG A 107 -17.14 18.36 9.74
CA ARG A 107 -18.37 19.17 9.62
C ARG A 107 -18.70 19.58 8.19
N GLN A 108 -17.71 19.63 7.30
CA GLN A 108 -17.90 19.85 5.86
C GLN A 108 -18.29 18.55 5.11
N GLY A 109 -18.44 17.42 5.81
CA GLY A 109 -18.71 16.12 5.20
C GLY A 109 -17.49 15.45 4.56
N LYS A 110 -16.27 15.98 4.80
CA LYS A 110 -15.03 15.41 4.26
C LYS A 110 -14.54 14.25 5.11
N ILE A 111 -14.16 13.17 4.45
CA ILE A 111 -13.74 11.92 5.10
C ILE A 111 -12.23 11.90 5.18
N ILE A 112 -11.67 11.91 6.38
CA ILE A 112 -10.24 11.76 6.59
C ILE A 112 -9.94 10.29 6.86
N VAL A 113 -8.98 9.73 6.15
CA VAL A 113 -8.52 8.34 6.33
C VAL A 113 -7.05 8.38 6.72
N SER A 114 -6.68 7.80 7.86
CA SER A 114 -5.30 7.85 8.35
C SER A 114 -4.83 6.53 8.93
N SER A 115 -3.61 6.13 8.59
CA SER A 115 -3.00 4.90 9.07
C SER A 115 -2.46 5.03 10.49
N VAL A 116 -2.60 3.98 11.28
CA VAL A 116 -1.88 3.87 12.56
C VAL A 116 -0.40 3.63 12.31
N THR A 117 0.47 4.34 13.05
CA THR A 117 1.92 4.10 13.03
C THR A 117 2.20 2.61 13.26
N ASN A 118 3.07 2.03 12.44
CA ASN A 118 3.54 0.66 12.60
C ASN A 118 3.94 0.36 14.06
N ARG A 119 3.57 -0.83 14.56
CA ARG A 119 3.85 -1.31 15.92
C ARG A 119 3.23 -0.51 17.07
N LYS A 120 2.45 0.55 16.82
CA LYS A 120 1.69 1.27 17.86
C LYS A 120 0.24 0.80 17.94
N TYR A 121 -0.39 0.97 19.10
CA TYR A 121 -1.82 0.70 19.30
C TYR A 121 -2.72 1.82 18.73
N SER A 122 -2.22 3.05 18.71
CA SER A 122 -2.90 4.20 18.11
C SER A 122 -1.88 5.28 17.76
N SER A 123 -2.22 6.15 16.83
CA SER A 123 -1.47 7.37 16.50
C SER A 123 -2.44 8.46 16.08
N LEU A 124 -1.95 9.69 16.07
CA LEU A 124 -2.71 10.84 15.59
C LEU A 124 -2.38 11.10 14.11
N PRO A 125 -3.35 11.55 13.30
CA PRO A 125 -4.74 11.80 13.63
C PRO A 125 -5.65 10.54 13.57
N ALA A 126 -5.11 9.37 13.23
CA ALA A 126 -5.88 8.12 13.04
C ALA A 126 -6.81 7.74 14.20
N SER A 127 -6.55 8.19 15.43
CA SER A 127 -7.41 7.88 16.58
C SER A 127 -8.40 8.98 16.97
N TYR A 128 -8.65 9.96 16.11
CA TYR A 128 -9.72 10.92 16.31
C TYR A 128 -11.04 10.37 15.80
N ASP A 129 -12.14 10.64 16.51
CA ASP A 129 -13.49 10.19 16.11
C ASP A 129 -13.94 10.78 14.75
N THR A 130 -13.31 11.88 14.33
CA THR A 130 -13.53 12.57 13.05
C THR A 130 -12.70 11.98 11.90
N VAL A 131 -11.92 10.93 12.16
CA VAL A 131 -10.99 10.31 11.21
C VAL A 131 -11.28 8.81 11.19
N ILE A 132 -11.34 8.21 10.00
CA ILE A 132 -11.35 6.77 9.84
C ILE A 132 -9.90 6.28 10.04
N GLY A 133 -9.62 5.83 11.26
CA GLY A 133 -8.35 5.22 11.61
C GLY A 133 -8.20 3.83 11.00
N VAL A 134 -7.08 3.59 10.33
CA VAL A 134 -6.82 2.35 9.60
C VAL A 134 -5.66 1.57 10.21
N ARG A 135 -5.91 0.29 10.49
CA ARG A 135 -4.89 -0.70 10.81
C ARG A 135 -4.92 -1.81 9.76
N GLY A 136 -3.80 -2.47 9.56
CA GLY A 136 -3.70 -3.52 8.55
C GLY A 136 -3.73 -4.92 9.13
N LYS A 137 -4.27 -5.83 8.33
CA LYS A 137 -4.23 -7.28 8.50
C LYS A 137 -4.18 -7.91 7.10
N VAL A 138 -3.63 -9.11 6.96
CA VAL A 138 -3.72 -9.84 5.69
C VAL A 138 -5.14 -10.38 5.50
N PHE A 139 -5.75 -10.04 4.37
CA PHE A 139 -7.01 -10.61 3.89
C PHE A 139 -6.81 -11.34 2.56
N SER A 140 -7.83 -12.09 2.15
CA SER A 140 -7.86 -12.77 0.85
C SER A 140 -8.18 -11.82 -0.31
N SER A 141 -8.74 -10.65 -0.02
CA SER A 141 -9.17 -9.67 -1.01
C SER A 141 -8.97 -8.24 -0.48
N PRO A 142 -8.59 -7.27 -1.33
CA PRO A 142 -8.47 -5.86 -0.94
C PRO A 142 -9.82 -5.22 -0.57
N MET A 143 -10.95 -5.84 -0.96
CA MET A 143 -12.30 -5.38 -0.61
C MET A 143 -12.80 -5.97 0.71
N THR A 144 -12.09 -6.92 1.31
CA THR A 144 -12.45 -7.49 2.61
C THR A 144 -11.85 -6.64 3.73
N TYR A 145 -12.67 -6.30 4.73
CA TYR A 145 -12.25 -5.49 5.86
C TYR A 145 -13.13 -5.76 7.08
N TRP A 146 -12.63 -5.33 8.25
CA TRP A 146 -13.41 -5.24 9.48
C TRP A 146 -13.68 -3.78 9.79
N PHE A 147 -14.88 -3.46 10.28
CA PHE A 147 -15.26 -2.07 10.52
C PHE A 147 -16.17 -1.90 11.73
N ASN A 148 -15.86 -0.90 12.55
CA ASN A 148 -16.69 -0.48 13.66
C ASN A 148 -16.49 1.01 13.92
N LYS A 149 -17.52 1.80 13.62
CA LYS A 149 -17.49 3.26 13.80
C LYS A 149 -17.30 3.72 15.25
N ARG A 150 -17.54 2.84 16.22
CA ARG A 150 -17.41 3.13 17.67
C ARG A 150 -16.00 2.87 18.20
N ASP A 151 -15.16 2.17 17.44
CA ASP A 151 -13.81 1.86 17.87
C ASP A 151 -12.87 3.04 17.67
N LYS A 152 -11.84 3.13 18.52
CA LYS A 152 -10.80 4.17 18.41
C LYS A 152 -10.06 4.12 17.07
N ILE A 153 -9.91 2.92 16.49
CA ILE A 153 -9.37 2.67 15.16
C ILE A 153 -10.42 1.86 14.43
N GLN A 154 -11.15 2.52 13.54
CA GLN A 154 -12.45 2.09 13.05
C GLN A 154 -12.35 1.01 11.97
N LEU A 155 -11.23 0.96 11.23
CA LEU A 155 -11.09 0.13 10.04
C LEU A 155 -9.86 -0.78 10.13
N ILE A 156 -10.07 -2.08 9.92
CA ILE A 156 -9.00 -3.05 9.64
C ILE A 156 -9.05 -3.38 8.15
N ALA A 157 -8.05 -2.94 7.40
CA ALA A 157 -7.96 -3.10 5.96
C ALA A 157 -6.85 -4.10 5.56
N ASP A 158 -6.87 -4.55 4.31
CA ASP A 158 -5.81 -5.42 3.79
C ASP A 158 -4.44 -4.73 3.82
N MET A 159 -3.43 -5.51 4.14
CA MET A 159 -2.05 -5.07 4.24
C MET A 159 -1.09 -5.83 3.35
N THR A 160 -1.61 -6.77 2.56
CA THR A 160 -0.84 -7.48 1.55
C THR A 160 -0.05 -6.46 0.74
N PRO A 161 1.29 -6.62 0.66
CA PRO A 161 2.08 -5.76 -0.21
C PRO A 161 1.54 -5.83 -1.65
N VAL A 162 1.66 -4.72 -2.37
CA VAL A 162 1.28 -4.64 -3.77
C VAL A 162 2.47 -4.14 -4.59
N PHE A 163 2.54 -4.58 -5.85
CA PHE A 163 3.45 -3.96 -6.81
C PHE A 163 2.88 -2.66 -7.35
N THR A 164 3.74 -1.67 -7.46
CA THR A 164 3.49 -0.39 -8.14
C THR A 164 4.45 -0.26 -9.32
N ASP A 165 4.78 0.95 -9.76
CA ASP A 165 5.60 1.17 -10.95
C ASP A 165 7.11 1.07 -10.64
N PHE A 166 7.88 0.38 -11.48
CA PHE A 166 9.33 0.26 -11.32
C PHE A 166 10.08 1.60 -11.35
N ARG A 167 9.50 2.66 -11.93
CA ARG A 167 10.07 4.02 -11.90
C ARG A 167 10.12 4.59 -10.50
N LEU A 168 9.32 4.08 -9.57
CA LEU A 168 9.28 4.51 -8.17
C LEU A 168 10.42 3.93 -7.31
N ASN A 169 11.30 3.10 -7.89
CA ASN A 169 12.46 2.50 -7.24
C ASN A 169 12.13 1.92 -5.84
N ARG A 170 12.37 2.70 -4.78
CA ARG A 170 12.16 2.34 -3.38
C ARG A 170 10.73 1.98 -2.98
N TYR A 171 9.74 2.39 -3.76
CA TYR A 171 8.33 2.19 -3.41
C TYR A 171 7.58 1.25 -4.36
N PHE A 172 8.33 0.47 -5.16
CA PHE A 172 7.76 -0.47 -6.12
C PHE A 172 7.07 -1.68 -5.45
N ILE A 173 7.53 -2.15 -4.28
CA ILE A 173 6.78 -3.03 -3.37
C ILE A 173 6.33 -2.16 -2.21
N PHE A 174 5.04 -1.90 -2.14
CA PHE A 174 4.51 -0.95 -1.18
C PHE A 174 3.85 -1.69 -0.01
N SER A 175 4.47 -1.61 1.17
CA SER A 175 3.95 -2.21 2.42
C SER A 175 4.11 -1.23 3.58
N GLY A 176 3.11 -1.09 4.45
CA GLY A 176 3.17 -0.18 5.61
C GLY A 176 1.94 0.72 5.76
N ASN A 177 2.13 2.03 5.94
CA ASN A 177 1.04 3.02 6.11
C ASN A 177 0.10 3.15 4.89
N SER A 178 0.43 2.47 3.80
CA SER A 178 -0.38 2.26 2.59
C SER A 178 -1.79 1.71 2.80
N LYS A 179 -2.09 1.14 3.99
CA LYS A 179 -3.44 0.69 4.36
C LYS A 179 -4.46 1.84 4.29
N ALA A 180 -4.04 3.07 4.58
CA ALA A 180 -4.90 4.24 4.41
C ALA A 180 -5.24 4.49 2.92
N ALA A 181 -4.29 4.27 2.00
CA ALA A 181 -4.52 4.40 0.57
C ALA A 181 -5.49 3.32 0.06
N LEU A 182 -5.33 2.08 0.52
CA LEU A 182 -6.27 0.99 0.21
C LEU A 182 -7.68 1.34 0.71
N ALA A 183 -7.79 1.75 1.98
CA ALA A 183 -9.06 2.16 2.58
C ALA A 183 -9.71 3.34 1.83
N SER A 184 -8.92 4.36 1.49
CA SER A 184 -9.38 5.50 0.69
C SER A 184 -9.88 5.06 -0.69
N GLY A 185 -9.21 4.09 -1.33
CA GLY A 185 -9.65 3.46 -2.56
C GLY A 185 -10.98 2.72 -2.43
N VAL A 186 -11.15 1.92 -1.37
CA VAL A 186 -12.42 1.21 -1.08
C VAL A 186 -13.56 2.21 -0.83
N ILE A 187 -13.33 3.24 -0.03
CA ILE A 187 -14.33 4.28 0.25
C ILE A 187 -14.68 5.02 -1.05
N ALA A 188 -13.69 5.45 -1.83
CA ALA A 188 -13.90 6.07 -3.13
C ALA A 188 -14.67 5.15 -4.08
N HIS A 189 -14.41 3.84 -4.05
CA HIS A 189 -15.16 2.88 -4.85
C HIS A 189 -16.66 2.95 -4.54
N TYR A 190 -17.04 3.01 -3.25
CA TYR A 190 -18.44 3.12 -2.83
C TYR A 190 -19.12 4.41 -3.31
N PHE A 191 -18.45 5.55 -3.17
CA PHE A 191 -18.95 6.83 -3.72
C PHE A 191 -19.10 6.78 -5.25
N SER A 192 -18.13 6.18 -5.95
CA SER A 192 -18.13 6.05 -7.40
C SER A 192 -19.27 5.18 -7.93
N ARG A 193 -19.72 4.23 -7.12
CA ARG A 193 -20.85 3.34 -7.40
C ARG A 193 -22.20 3.91 -6.96
N GLY A 194 -22.21 5.05 -6.24
CA GLY A 194 -23.43 5.63 -5.69
C GLY A 194 -24.02 4.80 -4.55
N LEU A 195 -23.20 3.99 -3.87
CA LEU A 195 -23.63 3.18 -2.73
C LEU A 195 -23.77 4.03 -1.45
N VAL A 196 -23.07 5.16 -1.41
CA VAL A 196 -23.01 6.10 -0.28
C VAL A 196 -22.87 7.53 -0.82
N GLY A 197 -23.41 8.51 -0.09
CA GLY A 197 -23.33 9.93 -0.42
C GLY A 197 -22.75 10.82 0.69
N ASN A 198 -22.68 10.33 1.93
CA ASN A 198 -22.17 11.06 3.09
C ASN A 198 -21.50 10.10 4.10
N ILE A 199 -20.95 10.65 5.19
CA ILE A 199 -20.23 9.87 6.20
C ILE A 199 -21.16 8.96 7.01
N GLU A 200 -22.40 9.35 7.24
CA GLU A 200 -23.41 8.53 7.93
C GLU A 200 -23.74 7.27 7.14
N GLU A 201 -24.11 7.43 5.87
CA GLU A 201 -24.36 6.34 4.93
C GLU A 201 -23.11 5.47 4.75
N LEU A 202 -21.92 6.08 4.67
CA LEU A 202 -20.67 5.33 4.59
C LEU A 202 -20.47 4.43 5.82
N ASN A 203 -20.67 4.98 7.02
CA ASN A 203 -20.51 4.22 8.25
C ASN A 203 -21.50 3.04 8.33
N GLU A 204 -22.76 3.26 7.94
CA GLU A 204 -23.78 2.22 7.92
C GLU A 204 -23.46 1.14 6.88
N TYR A 205 -23.14 1.55 5.66
CA TYR A 205 -22.75 0.64 4.58
C TYR A 205 -21.52 -0.19 4.95
N MET A 206 -20.49 0.44 5.49
CA MET A 206 -19.27 -0.25 5.89
C MET A 206 -19.50 -1.23 7.03
N MET A 207 -20.31 -0.87 8.04
CA MET A 207 -20.69 -1.81 9.12
C MET A 207 -21.42 -3.03 8.55
N GLN A 208 -22.43 -2.83 7.70
CA GLN A 208 -23.24 -3.91 7.11
C GLN A 208 -22.44 -4.87 6.23
N ASN A 209 -21.42 -4.35 5.52
CA ASN A 209 -20.62 -5.13 4.57
C ASN A 209 -19.27 -5.61 5.15
N SER A 210 -18.96 -5.28 6.40
CA SER A 210 -17.74 -5.75 7.05
C SER A 210 -17.84 -7.23 7.40
N GLU A 211 -16.73 -7.98 7.26
CA GLU A 211 -16.65 -9.38 7.69
C GLU A 211 -16.76 -9.51 9.21
N LYS A 212 -16.34 -8.46 9.93
CA LYS A 212 -16.33 -8.42 11.39
C LYS A 212 -16.48 -6.99 11.91
N GLN A 213 -17.17 -6.85 13.05
CA GLN A 213 -17.37 -5.57 13.75
C GLN A 213 -16.74 -5.54 15.15
N GLU A 214 -16.29 -6.68 15.67
CA GLU A 214 -15.65 -6.75 16.99
C GLU A 214 -14.35 -7.54 16.91
N TRP A 215 -13.26 -6.97 17.40
CA TRP A 215 -11.96 -7.64 17.41
C TRP A 215 -11.14 -7.28 18.65
N GLY A 216 -10.38 -8.26 19.13
CA GLY A 216 -9.38 -8.04 20.18
C GLY A 216 -8.10 -7.43 19.61
N LYS A 217 -7.00 -7.59 20.37
CA LYS A 217 -5.68 -7.18 19.89
C LYS A 217 -5.29 -7.99 18.65
N ILE A 218 -4.88 -7.27 17.60
CA ILE A 218 -4.36 -7.89 16.37
C ILE A 218 -2.85 -8.04 16.52
N ASN A 219 -2.35 -9.28 16.49
CA ASN A 219 -0.91 -9.55 16.42
C ASN A 219 -0.44 -9.44 14.97
N PHE A 220 0.42 -8.46 14.71
CA PHE A 220 0.92 -8.15 13.37
C PHE A 220 2.01 -9.12 12.92
N GLU A 221 2.87 -9.56 13.83
CA GLU A 221 4.04 -10.37 13.51
C GLU A 221 3.63 -11.76 13.01
N SER A 222 2.61 -12.36 13.62
CA SER A 222 2.09 -13.66 13.18
C SER A 222 1.48 -13.59 11.78
N GLN A 223 0.79 -12.50 11.43
CA GLN A 223 0.10 -12.37 10.14
C GLN A 223 1.05 -12.14 8.97
N ILE A 224 2.14 -11.39 9.21
CA ILE A 224 3.23 -11.30 8.24
C ILE A 224 3.91 -12.67 8.12
N GLY A 225 4.21 -13.34 9.24
CA GLY A 225 4.78 -14.69 9.23
C GLY A 225 3.98 -15.66 8.35
N ASP A 226 2.66 -15.66 8.46
CA ASP A 226 1.77 -16.50 7.64
C ASP A 226 1.79 -16.12 6.15
N PHE A 227 1.88 -14.82 5.83
CA PHE A 227 1.98 -14.35 4.45
C PHE A 227 3.30 -14.76 3.79
N TYR A 228 4.39 -14.67 4.56
CA TYR A 228 5.75 -15.02 4.13
C TYR A 228 6.11 -16.47 4.46
N ALA A 229 5.13 -17.32 4.76
CA ALA A 229 5.37 -18.73 5.09
C ALA A 229 5.98 -19.45 3.86
N PRO A 230 7.10 -20.18 4.03
CA PRO A 230 7.76 -20.87 2.93
C PRO A 230 6.84 -21.89 2.27
N VAL A 231 6.82 -21.90 0.94
CA VAL A 231 6.16 -22.98 0.21
C VAL A 231 7.08 -24.18 0.17
N LEU A 232 6.60 -25.33 0.66
CA LEU A 232 7.28 -26.61 0.52
C LEU A 232 7.01 -27.17 -0.88
N LEU A 233 8.02 -27.15 -1.75
CA LEU A 233 7.99 -27.84 -3.04
C LEU A 233 8.52 -29.26 -2.87
N LYS A 234 7.70 -30.26 -3.23
CA LYS A 234 8.06 -31.68 -3.23
C LYS A 234 8.17 -32.28 -4.64
N GLU A 235 7.89 -31.50 -5.68
CA GLU A 235 7.84 -32.00 -7.06
C GLU A 235 9.25 -32.11 -7.66
N GLU A 236 9.69 -33.34 -7.91
CA GLU A 236 10.99 -33.62 -8.57
C GLU A 236 11.09 -32.99 -9.97
N GLY A 237 9.95 -32.82 -10.67
CA GLY A 237 9.90 -32.20 -12.00
C GLY A 237 10.30 -30.73 -12.04
N LEU A 238 10.36 -30.04 -10.89
CA LEU A 238 10.69 -28.63 -10.79
C LEU A 238 12.15 -28.36 -10.39
N GLU A 239 12.93 -29.41 -10.16
CA GLU A 239 14.30 -29.28 -9.63
C GLU A 239 15.22 -28.53 -10.61
N MET A 240 15.03 -28.71 -11.92
CA MET A 240 15.82 -27.98 -12.92
C MET A 240 15.54 -26.46 -12.87
N ILE A 241 14.27 -26.05 -12.76
CA ILE A 241 13.90 -24.63 -12.59
C ILE A 241 14.51 -24.09 -11.30
N ARG A 242 14.35 -24.85 -10.21
CA ARG A 242 14.83 -24.49 -8.88
C ARG A 242 16.33 -24.26 -8.87
N MET A 243 17.12 -25.16 -9.46
CA MET A 243 18.58 -25.01 -9.57
C MET A 243 18.98 -23.77 -10.39
N LYS A 244 18.29 -23.52 -11.52
CA LYS A 244 18.54 -22.34 -12.37
C LYS A 244 18.26 -21.03 -11.61
N ILE A 245 17.12 -20.93 -10.94
CA ILE A 245 16.74 -19.77 -10.12
C ILE A 245 17.73 -19.61 -8.97
N TYR A 246 18.03 -20.67 -8.24
CA TYR A 246 18.95 -20.63 -7.11
C TYR A 246 20.35 -20.16 -7.52
N SER A 247 20.87 -20.65 -8.64
CA SER A 247 22.15 -20.19 -9.22
C SER A 247 22.12 -18.71 -9.61
N LEU A 248 21.01 -18.23 -10.16
CA LEU A 248 20.84 -16.81 -10.47
C LEU A 248 20.83 -15.95 -9.19
N LEU A 249 20.04 -16.33 -8.18
CA LEU A 249 19.92 -15.56 -6.93
C LEU A 249 21.28 -15.45 -6.19
N LYS A 250 22.11 -16.49 -6.22
CA LYS A 250 23.48 -16.46 -5.67
C LYS A 250 24.34 -15.35 -6.27
N LYS A 251 24.10 -14.92 -7.52
CA LYS A 251 24.82 -13.82 -8.16
C LYS A 251 24.39 -12.44 -7.63
N HIS A 252 23.21 -12.35 -7.01
CA HIS A 252 22.65 -11.11 -6.48
C HIS A 252 22.92 -10.91 -4.97
N ILE A 253 23.43 -11.92 -4.27
CA ILE A 253 23.83 -11.82 -2.86
C ILE A 253 25.31 -11.39 -2.78
N THR A 254 25.60 -10.41 -1.92
CA THR A 254 26.97 -10.01 -1.59
C THR A 254 27.72 -11.15 -0.86
N PHE A 255 28.87 -11.54 -1.42
CA PHE A 255 29.94 -12.40 -0.86
C PHE A 255 29.57 -13.43 0.23
N GLY A 256 29.41 -14.69 -0.18
CA GLY A 256 29.77 -15.87 0.64
C GLY A 256 28.72 -16.44 1.58
N GLN A 257 27.51 -15.87 1.67
CA GLN A 257 26.40 -16.51 2.40
C GLN A 257 25.69 -17.54 1.52
N ASP A 258 25.70 -18.80 1.98
CA ASP A 258 24.80 -19.83 1.50
C ASP A 258 23.44 -19.67 2.19
N PHE A 259 22.34 -19.95 1.50
CA PHE A 259 20.99 -19.81 2.04
C PHE A 259 20.12 -21.00 1.61
N SER A 260 19.19 -21.40 2.47
CA SER A 260 18.22 -22.45 2.16
C SER A 260 17.14 -21.95 1.19
N PRO A 261 16.62 -22.79 0.28
CA PRO A 261 15.53 -22.42 -0.62
C PRO A 261 14.23 -21.98 0.08
N GLU A 262 14.07 -22.33 1.35
CA GLU A 262 12.93 -21.99 2.22
C GLU A 262 13.14 -20.66 2.95
N GLU A 263 14.35 -20.09 2.91
CA GLU A 263 14.62 -18.79 3.52
C GLU A 263 13.92 -17.66 2.76
N SER A 264 13.45 -16.67 3.51
CA SER A 264 12.83 -15.47 2.93
C SER A 264 13.87 -14.67 2.15
N LEU A 265 13.63 -14.50 0.84
CA LEU A 265 14.47 -13.72 -0.06
C LEU A 265 14.57 -12.24 0.35
N PHE A 266 13.58 -11.74 1.11
CA PHE A 266 13.60 -10.41 1.71
C PHE A 266 14.61 -10.34 2.87
N ASN A 267 14.66 -11.37 3.72
CA ASN A 267 15.53 -11.39 4.90
C ASN A 267 17.01 -11.50 4.53
N ILE A 268 17.32 -12.26 3.48
CA ILE A 268 18.69 -12.43 2.96
C ILE A 268 19.11 -11.30 1.99
N GLY A 269 18.27 -10.28 1.80
CA GLY A 269 18.60 -9.11 0.98
C GLY A 269 18.65 -9.35 -0.54
N VAL A 270 18.09 -10.47 -1.02
CA VAL A 270 17.97 -10.74 -2.46
C VAL A 270 16.86 -9.92 -3.09
N ILE A 271 15.71 -9.84 -2.41
CA ILE A 271 14.60 -9.00 -2.81
C ILE A 271 14.68 -7.70 -2.00
N THR A 272 15.19 -6.68 -2.66
CA THR A 272 15.15 -5.30 -2.19
C THR A 272 14.57 -4.43 -3.28
N GLU A 273 14.16 -3.25 -2.88
CA GLU A 273 13.88 -2.07 -3.70
C GLU A 273 14.84 -1.84 -4.88
N ILE A 274 16.11 -2.25 -4.76
CA ILE A 274 17.16 -2.00 -5.74
C ILE A 274 17.40 -3.22 -6.64
N THR A 275 17.29 -4.44 -6.08
CA THR A 275 17.74 -5.68 -6.72
C THR A 275 16.65 -6.39 -7.50
N VAL A 276 15.40 -6.26 -7.07
CA VAL A 276 14.23 -6.97 -7.65
C VAL A 276 13.98 -6.71 -9.14
N LYS A 277 14.17 -5.48 -9.63
CA LYS A 277 13.96 -5.14 -11.05
C LYS A 277 14.97 -5.89 -11.90
N LYS A 278 16.24 -5.81 -11.51
CA LYS A 278 17.34 -6.55 -12.15
C LYS A 278 17.13 -8.05 -12.07
N LEU A 279 16.56 -8.54 -10.96
CA LEU A 279 16.22 -9.95 -10.82
C LEU A 279 15.15 -10.36 -11.84
N PHE A 280 14.07 -9.59 -12.01
CA PHE A 280 13.02 -9.90 -13.00
C PHE A 280 13.55 -9.81 -14.43
N GLU A 281 14.41 -8.85 -14.74
CA GLU A 281 15.11 -8.77 -16.03
C GLU A 281 15.95 -10.04 -16.26
N SER A 282 16.72 -10.47 -15.26
CA SER A 282 17.58 -11.66 -15.36
C SER A 282 16.79 -12.97 -15.44
N LEU A 283 15.65 -13.08 -14.74
CA LEU A 283 14.74 -14.23 -14.85
C LEU A 283 14.09 -14.28 -16.23
N SER A 284 13.67 -13.12 -16.76
CA SER A 284 13.10 -13.00 -18.09
C SER A 284 14.09 -13.50 -19.15
N GLU A 285 15.36 -13.10 -19.05
CA GLU A 285 16.42 -13.57 -19.93
C GLU A 285 16.68 -15.07 -19.76
N LEU A 286 16.85 -15.55 -18.52
CA LEU A 286 17.20 -16.95 -18.21
C LEU A 286 16.18 -17.95 -18.73
N PHE A 287 14.89 -17.61 -18.65
CA PHE A 287 13.79 -18.47 -19.10
C PHE A 287 13.22 -18.07 -20.45
N ASN A 288 13.77 -17.01 -21.06
CA ASN A 288 13.27 -16.42 -22.30
C ASN A 288 11.77 -16.07 -22.19
N ILE A 289 11.32 -15.56 -21.05
CA ILE A 289 9.91 -15.19 -20.81
C ILE A 289 9.76 -13.69 -20.66
N THR A 290 8.54 -13.19 -20.78
CA THR A 290 8.21 -11.81 -20.38
C THR A 290 7.55 -11.82 -19.01
N ILE A 291 8.10 -11.07 -18.06
CA ILE A 291 7.50 -10.91 -16.73
C ILE A 291 6.70 -9.60 -16.68
N ASP A 292 5.36 -9.70 -16.65
CA ASP A 292 4.46 -8.57 -16.36
C ASP A 292 4.15 -8.54 -14.85
N LEU A 293 4.27 -7.36 -14.23
CA LEU A 293 3.93 -7.14 -12.82
C LEU A 293 2.47 -7.49 -12.49
N LYS A 294 1.57 -7.45 -13.47
CA LYS A 294 0.17 -7.88 -13.28
C LYS A 294 0.04 -9.38 -12.99
N ASN A 295 1.03 -10.17 -13.39
CA ASN A 295 1.03 -11.63 -13.28
C ASN A 295 1.88 -12.14 -12.11
N ILE A 296 2.53 -11.24 -11.37
CA ILE A 296 3.30 -11.56 -10.16
C ILE A 296 2.67 -10.84 -8.98
N SER A 297 2.49 -11.56 -7.89
CA SER A 297 2.12 -11.01 -6.58
C SER A 297 3.34 -10.97 -5.65
N PRO A 298 3.39 -10.11 -4.62
CA PRO A 298 4.51 -10.14 -3.68
C PRO A 298 4.68 -11.48 -2.94
N LYS A 299 3.66 -12.35 -2.91
CA LYS A 299 3.78 -13.74 -2.43
C LYS A 299 4.65 -14.62 -3.32
N ASP A 300 4.67 -14.35 -4.62
CA ASP A 300 5.43 -15.13 -5.61
C ASP A 300 6.95 -14.96 -5.46
N ILE A 301 7.42 -13.97 -4.70
CA ILE A 301 8.85 -13.66 -4.55
C ILE A 301 9.36 -13.83 -3.11
N VAL A 302 8.61 -14.54 -2.27
CA VAL A 302 8.95 -14.74 -0.85
C VAL A 302 10.15 -15.67 -0.67
N THR A 303 10.11 -16.84 -1.30
CA THR A 303 11.18 -17.86 -1.25
C THR A 303 11.59 -18.27 -2.66
N VAL A 304 12.64 -19.08 -2.78
CA VAL A 304 13.01 -19.70 -4.06
C VAL A 304 11.86 -20.54 -4.60
N ASN A 305 11.18 -21.27 -3.73
CA ASN A 305 10.10 -22.16 -4.12
C ASN A 305 8.86 -21.39 -4.62
N ASN A 306 8.54 -20.25 -3.98
CA ASN A 306 7.50 -19.36 -4.49
C ASN A 306 7.85 -18.85 -5.91
N LEU A 307 9.10 -18.47 -6.11
CA LEU A 307 9.58 -17.94 -7.38
C LEU A 307 9.57 -19.01 -8.48
N VAL A 308 9.94 -20.26 -8.15
CA VAL A 308 9.83 -21.41 -9.07
C VAL A 308 8.40 -21.60 -9.57
N LEU A 309 7.43 -21.63 -8.66
CA LEU A 309 6.02 -21.79 -9.03
C LEU A 309 5.51 -20.64 -9.91
N ALA A 310 5.91 -19.41 -9.59
CA ALA A 310 5.54 -18.25 -10.39
C ALA A 310 6.14 -18.29 -11.80
N ILE A 311 7.42 -18.66 -11.90
CA ILE A 311 8.12 -18.78 -13.19
C ILE A 311 7.55 -19.94 -14.00
N GLN A 312 7.28 -21.10 -13.40
CA GLN A 312 6.63 -22.22 -14.07
C GLN A 312 5.27 -21.79 -14.64
N ARG A 313 4.44 -21.12 -13.85
CA ARG A 313 3.15 -20.58 -14.28
C ARG A 313 3.30 -19.68 -15.51
N ILE A 314 4.22 -18.71 -15.47
CA ILE A 314 4.47 -17.78 -16.58
C ILE A 314 5.00 -18.52 -17.82
N CYS A 315 5.89 -19.49 -17.64
CA CYS A 315 6.39 -20.33 -18.73
C CYS A 315 5.24 -21.07 -19.43
N ILE A 316 4.35 -21.73 -18.67
CA ILE A 316 3.19 -22.45 -19.22
C ILE A 316 2.26 -21.49 -19.97
N GLU A 317 1.94 -20.33 -19.39
CA GLU A 317 1.11 -19.30 -20.03
C GLU A 317 1.69 -18.81 -21.36
N GLN A 318 3.02 -18.80 -21.50
CA GLN A 318 3.74 -18.39 -22.71
C GLN A 318 4.13 -19.56 -23.62
N GLY A 319 3.61 -20.77 -23.36
CA GLY A 319 3.87 -21.96 -24.19
C GLY A 319 5.29 -22.50 -24.09
N LYS A 320 6.02 -22.22 -23.00
CA LYS A 320 7.39 -22.67 -22.74
C LYS A 320 7.40 -23.89 -21.82
N TRP A 321 7.09 -25.04 -22.37
CA TRP A 321 6.94 -26.32 -21.65
C TRP A 321 8.27 -27.00 -21.26
N TYR A 322 9.42 -26.45 -21.68
CA TYR A 322 10.75 -27.06 -21.54
C TYR A 322 11.54 -26.59 -20.31
N VAL A 323 10.88 -25.94 -19.35
CA VAL A 323 11.50 -25.43 -18.13
C VAL A 323 11.12 -26.32 -16.97
#